data_AF-A0A1Q6STN1-F1
#
_entry.id   AF-A0A1Q6STN1-F1
#
_cell.length_a   1.000
_cell.length_b   1.000
_cell.length_c   1.000
_cell.angle_alpha   90.00
_cell.angle_beta   90.00
_cell.angle_gamma   90.00
#
_symmetry.space_group_name_H-M   'P 1'
#
loop_
_entity.id
_entity.type
_entity.pdbx_description
1 polymer ?
#
loop_
_entity_poly.entity_id
_entity_poly.type
_entity_poly.pdbx_seq_one_letter_code
_entity_poly.pdbx_strand_id
1 'polypeptide(L)'
;MAGKVGFSWINIFGLIIVALLLIPNIIYAFKFRGVENQCRSSAMNKLEQIGRYGCMFLMIFNIGILEFSFSSIGMFVFYTVGNVVLLIVYWIIWMLFFQKQDNWKRMALAIIPTVLFLISGIALRHILLIIMAVIFGIGHIYVTKANMTTEEQVG
;
A
#
# COMPACT_ATOMS: atom_id res chain seq x y z
N MET A 1 25.86 -24.53 -2.82
CA MET A 1 26.01 -23.58 -3.95
C MET A 1 24.80 -23.72 -4.84
N ALA A 2 23.72 -22.97 -4.55
CA ALA A 2 22.55 -22.89 -5.42
C ALA A 2 22.74 -21.67 -6.32
N GLY A 3 22.80 -21.92 -7.63
CA GLY A 3 23.13 -20.94 -8.65
C GLY A 3 22.24 -19.70 -8.60
N LYS A 4 22.88 -18.56 -8.82
CA LYS A 4 22.27 -17.27 -9.15
C LYS A 4 21.26 -17.45 -10.29
N VAL A 5 19.99 -17.66 -9.97
CA VAL A 5 18.89 -17.57 -10.94
C VAL A 5 18.40 -16.12 -10.91
N GLY A 6 18.87 -15.29 -11.84
CA GLY A 6 18.32 -14.03 -12.39
C GLY A 6 17.42 -13.03 -11.61
N PHE A 7 17.17 -13.17 -10.31
CA PHE A 7 16.13 -12.45 -9.57
C PHE A 7 16.65 -11.77 -8.30
N SER A 8 17.96 -11.57 -8.15
CA SER A 8 18.51 -10.94 -6.93
C SER A 8 18.00 -9.51 -6.69
N TRP A 9 17.57 -8.82 -7.76
CA TRP A 9 17.05 -7.45 -7.72
C TRP A 9 15.52 -7.36 -7.62
N ILE A 10 14.78 -8.47 -7.69
CA ILE A 10 13.30 -8.47 -7.69
C ILE A 10 12.82 -9.30 -6.51
N ASN A 11 12.05 -8.67 -5.63
CA ASN A 11 11.33 -9.32 -4.57
C ASN A 11 10.01 -9.90 -5.10
N ILE A 12 10.03 -11.20 -5.44
CA ILE A 12 8.85 -11.91 -5.97
C ILE A 12 7.68 -11.88 -4.98
N PHE A 13 7.94 -12.00 -3.67
CA PHE A 13 6.89 -11.88 -2.65
C PHE A 13 6.28 -10.48 -2.65
N GLY A 14 7.14 -9.46 -2.72
CA GLY A 14 6.72 -8.07 -2.83
C GLY A 14 5.86 -7.80 -4.07
N LEU A 15 6.25 -8.38 -5.21
CA LEU A 15 5.48 -8.31 -6.45
C LEU A 15 4.08 -8.92 -6.31
N ILE A 16 3.98 -10.12 -5.75
CA ILE A 16 2.69 -10.80 -5.53
C ILE A 16 1.81 -9.95 -4.60
N ILE A 17 2.37 -9.43 -3.50
CA ILE A 17 1.64 -8.60 -2.54
C ILE A 17 1.11 -7.32 -3.21
N VAL A 18 1.95 -6.61 -3.97
CA VAL A 18 1.55 -5.39 -4.68
C VAL A 18 0.48 -5.70 -5.74
N ALA A 19 0.64 -6.78 -6.51
CA ALA A 19 -0.36 -7.21 -7.49
C ALA A 19 -1.72 -7.45 -6.82
N LEU A 20 -1.74 -8.19 -5.70
CA LEU A 20 -2.97 -8.46 -4.94
C LEU A 20 -3.59 -7.19 -4.33
N LEU A 21 -2.79 -6.20 -3.93
CA LEU A 21 -3.30 -4.89 -3.50
C LEU A 21 -3.96 -4.15 -4.68
N LEU A 22 -3.37 -4.20 -5.87
CA LEU A 22 -3.85 -3.42 -7.01
C LEU A 22 -5.15 -3.94 -7.63
N ILE A 23 -5.42 -5.25 -7.61
CA ILE A 23 -6.62 -5.84 -8.24
C ILE A 23 -7.91 -5.13 -7.81
N PRO A 24 -8.27 -5.05 -6.51
CA PRO A 24 -9.52 -4.41 -6.11
C PRO A 24 -9.53 -2.89 -6.34
N ASN A 25 -8.37 -2.21 -6.24
CA ASN A 25 -8.24 -0.79 -6.58
C ASN A 25 -8.55 -0.52 -8.05
N ILE A 26 -8.06 -1.37 -8.95
CA ILE A 26 -8.32 -1.27 -10.38
C ILE A 26 -9.81 -1.53 -10.65
N ILE A 27 -10.39 -2.59 -10.06
CA ILE A 27 -11.83 -2.88 -10.19
C ILE A 27 -12.66 -1.66 -9.77
N TYR A 28 -12.31 -1.02 -8.66
CA TYR A 28 -12.99 0.19 -8.19
C TYR A 28 -12.85 1.36 -9.18
N ALA A 29 -11.64 1.64 -9.66
CA ALA A 29 -11.38 2.70 -10.62
C ALA A 29 -12.15 2.49 -11.95
N PHE A 30 -12.32 1.24 -12.38
CA PHE A 30 -13.13 0.89 -13.54
C PHE A 30 -14.64 1.00 -13.30
N LYS A 31 -15.13 0.60 -12.11
CA LYS A 31 -16.55 0.62 -11.76
C LYS A 31 -17.08 2.02 -11.50
N PHE A 32 -16.28 2.88 -10.89
CA PHE A 32 -16.64 4.25 -10.50
C PHE A 32 -15.85 5.30 -11.28
N ARG A 33 -15.70 5.09 -12.59
CA ARG A 33 -15.07 6.06 -13.51
C ARG A 33 -15.79 7.41 -13.40
N GLY A 34 -15.04 8.46 -13.09
CA GLY A 34 -15.56 9.83 -12.98
C GLY A 34 -15.77 10.34 -11.55
N VAL A 35 -15.48 9.54 -10.51
CA VAL A 35 -15.36 10.07 -9.14
C VAL A 35 -14.07 10.88 -9.05
N GLU A 36 -14.18 12.19 -9.18
CA GLU A 36 -13.06 13.10 -9.02
C GLU A 36 -12.61 13.18 -7.56
N ASN A 37 -11.30 13.23 -7.35
CA ASN A 37 -10.73 13.48 -6.03
C ASN A 37 -11.06 14.90 -5.61
N GLN A 38 -11.91 15.05 -4.60
CA GLN A 38 -12.37 16.34 -4.07
C GLN A 38 -11.31 17.04 -3.22
N CYS A 39 -10.16 16.39 -2.96
CA CYS A 39 -9.07 17.02 -2.25
C CYS A 39 -8.45 18.16 -3.09
N ARG A 40 -8.72 19.40 -2.66
CA ARG A 40 -8.27 20.65 -3.30
C ARG A 40 -6.75 20.87 -3.23
N SER A 41 -6.05 20.18 -2.32
CA SER A 41 -4.60 20.31 -2.16
C SER A 41 -3.85 19.47 -3.19
N SER A 42 -3.46 20.10 -4.31
CA SER A 42 -2.62 19.46 -5.34
C SER A 42 -1.30 18.92 -4.76
N ALA A 43 -0.73 19.61 -3.78
CA ALA A 43 0.50 19.17 -3.11
C ALA A 43 0.30 17.83 -2.38
N MET A 44 -0.80 17.67 -1.64
CA MET A 44 -1.05 16.43 -0.90
C MET A 44 -1.38 15.26 -1.83
N ASN A 45 -2.13 15.51 -2.91
CA ASN A 45 -2.39 14.49 -3.93
C ASN A 45 -1.09 14.02 -4.60
N LYS A 46 -0.15 14.94 -4.88
CA LYS A 46 1.17 14.58 -5.42
C LYS A 46 2.00 13.79 -4.42
N LEU A 47 2.02 14.19 -3.15
CA LEU A 47 2.72 13.46 -2.09
C LEU A 47 2.18 12.04 -1.92
N GLU A 48 0.85 11.88 -1.92
CA GLU A 48 0.22 10.56 -1.89
C GLU A 48 0.66 9.71 -3.09
N GLN A 49 0.61 10.24 -4.31
CA GLN A 49 0.98 9.48 -5.51
C GLN A 49 2.47 9.11 -5.52
N ILE A 50 3.35 10.05 -5.18
CA ILE A 50 4.79 9.80 -5.08
C ILE A 50 5.06 8.71 -4.03
N GLY A 51 4.44 8.81 -2.86
CA GLY A 51 4.56 7.80 -1.81
C GLY A 51 4.01 6.44 -2.25
N ARG A 52 2.82 6.41 -2.86
CA ARG A 52 2.14 5.18 -3.31
C ARG A 52 2.98 4.42 -4.33
N TYR A 53 3.40 5.09 -5.40
CA TYR A 53 4.20 4.48 -6.45
C TYR A 53 5.62 4.17 -5.97
N GLY A 54 6.19 5.03 -5.13
CA GLY A 54 7.47 4.78 -4.46
C GLY A 54 7.43 3.51 -3.62
N CYS A 55 6.38 3.30 -2.82
CA CYS A 55 6.20 2.08 -2.04
C CYS A 55 6.07 0.84 -2.92
N MET A 56 5.23 0.89 -3.95
CA MET A 56 5.06 -0.22 -4.89
C MET A 56 6.37 -0.57 -5.58
N PHE A 57 7.11 0.43 -6.04
CA PHE A 57 8.40 0.24 -6.71
C PHE A 57 9.45 -0.37 -5.78
N LEU A 58 9.66 0.21 -4.59
CA LEU A 58 10.65 -0.24 -3.60
C LEU A 58 10.30 -1.57 -2.93
N MET A 59 9.03 -1.97 -2.97
CA MET A 59 8.60 -3.29 -2.52
C MET A 59 8.94 -4.38 -3.54
N ILE A 60 8.92 -4.06 -4.83
CA ILE A 60 9.18 -4.99 -5.94
C ILE A 60 10.67 -5.06 -6.25
N PHE A 61 11.33 -3.92 -6.34
CA PHE A 61 12.72 -3.83 -6.75
C PHE A 61 13.63 -3.62 -5.54
N ASN A 62 14.55 -4.54 -5.35
CA ASN A 62 15.62 -4.43 -4.38
C ASN A 62 16.76 -3.63 -5.03
N ILE A 63 16.81 -2.31 -4.77
CA ILE A 63 17.76 -1.38 -5.38
C ILE A 63 19.13 -1.38 -4.67
N GLY A 64 19.30 -2.11 -3.57
CA GLY A 64 20.60 -2.41 -2.96
C GLY A 64 21.35 -1.23 -2.31
N ILE A 65 20.81 -0.01 -2.34
CA ILE A 65 21.52 1.20 -1.85
C ILE A 65 21.49 1.29 -0.31
N LEU A 66 20.46 0.75 0.35
CA LEU A 66 20.30 0.69 1.81
C LEU A 66 19.46 -0.53 2.25
N GLU A 67 19.56 -1.62 1.50
CA GLU A 67 18.67 -2.77 1.65
C GLU A 67 19.42 -3.95 2.23
N PHE A 68 18.83 -4.56 3.26
CA PHE A 68 19.38 -5.74 3.89
C PHE A 68 18.32 -6.82 3.87
N SER A 69 18.64 -8.02 3.39
CA SER A 69 17.69 -9.14 3.47
C SER A 69 17.26 -9.44 4.92
N PHE A 70 16.31 -10.36 5.12
CA PHE A 70 15.79 -10.69 6.45
C PHE A 70 16.92 -10.94 7.46
N SER A 71 16.86 -10.26 8.61
CA SER A 71 17.87 -10.43 9.67
C SER A 71 17.75 -11.80 10.36
N SER A 72 16.57 -12.41 10.32
CA SER A 72 16.28 -13.71 10.93
C SER A 72 15.09 -14.39 10.25
N ILE A 73 14.94 -15.70 10.52
CA ILE A 73 13.74 -16.46 10.15
C ILE A 73 12.48 -15.84 10.79
N GLY A 74 12.60 -15.31 12.01
CA GLY A 74 11.51 -14.61 12.69
C GLY A 74 11.02 -13.40 11.89
N MET A 75 11.92 -12.60 11.31
CA MET A 75 11.54 -11.46 10.46
C MET A 75 10.92 -11.88 9.13
N PHE A 76 11.36 -13.02 8.57
CA PHE A 76 10.72 -13.60 7.38
C PHE A 76 9.29 -14.08 7.68
N VAL A 77 9.07 -14.76 8.80
CA VAL A 77 7.73 -15.19 9.24
C VAL A 77 6.85 -13.97 9.55
N PHE A 78 7.38 -12.98 10.27
CA PHE A 78 6.69 -11.73 10.55
C PHE A 78 6.26 -11.00 9.27
N TYR A 79 7.17 -10.90 8.30
CA TYR A 79 6.87 -10.34 6.98
C TYR A 79 5.77 -11.11 6.27
N THR A 80 5.92 -12.42 6.12
CA THR A 80 4.98 -13.25 5.34
C THR A 80 3.61 -13.31 6.00
N VAL A 81 3.52 -13.70 7.27
CA VAL A 81 2.25 -13.82 7.99
C VAL A 81 1.59 -12.45 8.15
N GLY A 82 2.35 -11.42 8.51
CA GLY A 82 1.83 -10.06 8.67
C GLY A 82 1.20 -9.53 7.38
N ASN A 83 1.91 -9.67 6.24
CA ASN A 83 1.38 -9.25 4.94
C ASN A 83 0.17 -10.08 4.51
N VAL A 84 0.18 -11.40 4.70
CA VAL A 84 -0.95 -12.27 4.34
C VAL A 84 -2.21 -11.92 5.13
N VAL A 85 -2.09 -11.74 6.46
CA VAL A 85 -3.22 -11.34 7.31
C VAL A 85 -3.77 -9.98 6.88
N LEU A 86 -2.89 -8.99 6.65
CA LEU A 86 -3.31 -7.66 6.20
C LEU A 86 -4.00 -7.71 4.83
N LEU A 87 -3.51 -8.52 3.89
CA LEU A 87 -4.15 -8.73 2.59
C LEU A 87 -5.53 -9.36 2.74
N ILE A 88 -5.69 -10.39 3.57
CA ILE A 88 -7.01 -11.02 3.79
C ILE A 88 -7.99 -9.97 4.34
N VAL A 89 -7.59 -9.22 5.36
CA VAL A 89 -8.41 -8.15 5.93
C VAL A 89 -8.74 -7.08 4.88
N TYR A 90 -7.75 -6.67 4.09
CA TYR A 90 -7.94 -5.70 3.01
C TYR A 90 -9.01 -6.14 2.00
N TRP A 91 -8.92 -7.39 1.55
CA TRP A 91 -9.87 -7.96 0.59
C TRP A 91 -11.28 -8.09 1.18
N ILE A 92 -11.41 -8.49 2.45
CA ILE A 92 -12.69 -8.52 3.16
C ILE A 92 -13.32 -7.13 3.21
N ILE A 93 -12.55 -6.10 3.59
CA ILE A 93 -13.06 -4.74 3.65
C ILE A 93 -13.46 -4.23 2.26
N TRP A 94 -12.71 -4.58 1.21
CA TRP A 94 -13.12 -4.28 -0.17
C TRP A 94 -14.46 -4.89 -0.54
N MET A 95 -14.68 -6.17 -0.22
CA MET A 95 -15.98 -6.83 -0.48
C MET A 95 -17.12 -6.12 0.25
N LEU A 96 -16.93 -5.75 1.52
CA LEU A 96 -17.91 -4.99 2.30
C LEU A 96 -18.09 -3.54 1.80
N PHE A 97 -17.04 -2.94 1.25
CA PHE A 97 -17.06 -1.59 0.70
C PHE A 97 -17.84 -1.53 -0.61
N PHE A 98 -17.73 -2.56 -1.45
CA PHE A 98 -18.53 -2.67 -2.67
C PHE A 98 -20.03 -2.87 -2.40
N GLN A 99 -20.42 -3.35 -1.23
CA GLN A 99 -21.82 -3.42 -0.80
C GLN A 99 -22.32 -2.06 -0.30
N LYS A 100 -21.52 -1.40 0.55
CA LYS A 100 -21.86 -0.09 1.12
C LYS A 100 -20.60 0.72 1.41
N GLN A 101 -20.56 1.94 0.90
CA GLN A 101 -19.38 2.81 0.93
C GLN A 101 -19.26 3.65 2.21
N ASP A 102 -19.25 3.02 3.37
CA ASP A 102 -19.13 3.71 4.66
C ASP A 102 -17.75 4.37 4.86
N ASN A 103 -17.71 5.53 5.54
CA ASN A 103 -16.47 6.30 5.78
C ASN A 103 -15.40 5.49 6.54
N TRP A 104 -15.78 4.67 7.51
CA TRP A 104 -14.81 3.85 8.24
C TRP A 104 -14.11 2.81 7.33
N LYS A 105 -14.82 2.26 6.33
CA LYS A 105 -14.26 1.31 5.37
C LYS A 105 -13.27 1.99 4.44
N ARG A 106 -13.62 3.17 3.92
CA ARG A 106 -12.71 4.02 3.12
C ARG A 106 -11.42 4.31 3.88
N MET A 107 -11.54 4.67 5.17
CA MET A 107 -10.38 4.91 6.02
C MET A 107 -9.54 3.64 6.22
N ALA A 108 -10.17 2.51 6.50
CA ALA A 108 -9.47 1.25 6.66
C ALA A 108 -8.73 0.83 5.38
N LEU A 109 -9.34 1.02 4.20
CA LEU A 109 -8.72 0.78 2.90
C LEU A 109 -7.52 1.68 2.62
N ALA A 110 -7.41 2.85 3.29
CA ALA A 110 -6.24 3.71 3.22
C ALA A 110 -5.13 3.32 4.21
N ILE A 111 -5.51 2.94 5.43
CA ILE A 111 -4.57 2.58 6.49
C ILE A 111 -3.91 1.22 6.22
N ILE A 112 -4.65 0.22 5.76
CA ILE A 112 -4.11 -1.14 5.61
C ILE A 112 -2.93 -1.20 4.62
N PRO A 113 -3.00 -0.62 3.40
CA PRO A 113 -1.86 -0.59 2.50
C PRO A 113 -0.65 0.15 3.10
N THR A 114 -0.90 1.22 3.86
CA THR A 114 0.14 1.98 4.55
C THR A 114 0.90 1.12 5.56
N VAL A 115 0.16 0.43 6.44
CA VAL A 115 0.74 -0.46 7.46
C VAL A 115 1.47 -1.62 6.80
N LEU A 116 0.91 -2.16 5.72
CA LEU A 116 1.49 -3.26 4.95
C LEU A 116 2.85 -2.87 4.36
N PHE A 117 2.97 -1.69 3.73
CA PHE A 117 4.25 -1.22 3.22
C PHE A 117 5.25 -0.90 4.34
N LEU A 118 4.78 -0.35 5.47
CA LEU A 118 5.64 -0.02 6.60
C LEU A 118 6.24 -1.28 7.25
N ILE A 119 5.41 -2.28 7.55
CA ILE A 119 5.85 -3.58 8.10
C ILE A 119 6.82 -4.25 7.13
N SER A 120 6.53 -4.17 5.84
CA SER A 120 7.42 -4.71 4.80
C SER A 120 8.78 -4.02 4.77
N GLY A 121 8.80 -2.68 4.84
CA GLY A 121 10.03 -1.90 4.93
C GLY A 121 10.83 -2.22 6.19
N ILE A 122 10.19 -2.40 7.35
CA ILE A 122 10.86 -2.78 8.60
C ILE A 122 11.44 -4.20 8.49
N ALA A 123 10.66 -5.16 7.99
CA ALA A 123 11.08 -6.56 7.93
C ALA A 123 12.20 -6.80 6.92
N LEU A 124 12.14 -6.11 5.78
CA LEU A 124 13.19 -6.07 4.77
C LEU A 124 14.30 -5.07 5.10
N ARG A 125 14.20 -4.29 6.19
CA ARG A 125 15.14 -3.21 6.52
C ARG A 125 15.39 -2.23 5.35
N HIS A 126 14.38 -2.00 4.51
CA HIS A 126 14.43 -1.06 3.39
C HIS A 126 14.08 0.33 3.91
N ILE A 127 15.10 1.11 4.29
CA ILE A 127 14.91 2.44 4.88
C ILE A 127 14.11 3.36 3.94
N LEU A 128 14.39 3.30 2.64
CA LEU A 128 13.65 4.09 1.65
C LEU A 128 12.17 3.69 1.58
N LEU A 129 11.85 2.40 1.67
CA LEU A 129 10.47 1.93 1.69
C LEU A 129 9.74 2.41 2.95
N ILE A 130 10.42 2.43 4.10
CA ILE A 130 9.87 2.99 5.35
C ILE A 130 9.52 4.47 5.17
N ILE A 131 10.45 5.27 4.64
CA ILE A 131 10.23 6.71 4.39
C ILE A 131 9.06 6.92 3.44
N MET A 132 9.02 6.18 2.32
CA MET A 132 7.92 6.28 1.36
C MET A 132 6.58 5.82 1.96
N ALA A 133 6.59 4.80 2.81
CA ALA A 133 5.38 4.32 3.49
C ALA A 133 4.82 5.37 4.46
N VAL A 134 5.69 6.11 5.16
CA VAL A 134 5.26 7.24 6.02
C VAL A 134 4.68 8.38 5.18
N ILE A 135 5.36 8.78 4.10
CA ILE A 135 4.87 9.83 3.18
C ILE A 135 3.51 9.43 2.58
N PHE A 136 3.42 8.19 2.08
CA PHE A 136 2.20 7.62 1.54
C PHE A 136 1.10 7.60 2.60
N GLY A 137 1.38 7.16 3.82
CA GLY A 137 0.41 7.11 4.90
C GLY A 137 -0.17 8.46 5.26
N ILE A 138 0.69 9.47 5.44
CA ILE A 138 0.26 10.84 5.73
C ILE A 138 -0.62 11.36 4.60
N GLY A 139 -0.17 11.24 3.35
CA GLY A 139 -0.91 11.72 2.18
C GLY A 139 -2.23 11.00 1.99
N HIS A 140 -2.21 9.67 2.01
CA HIS A 140 -3.36 8.84 1.71
C HIS A 140 -4.46 8.98 2.77
N ILE A 141 -4.11 9.04 4.05
CA ILE A 141 -5.07 9.30 5.13
C ILE A 141 -5.65 10.71 5.01
N TYR A 142 -4.81 11.72 4.73
CA TYR A 142 -5.27 13.10 4.58
C TYR A 142 -6.27 13.25 3.41
N VAL A 143 -5.90 12.76 2.24
CA VAL A 143 -6.75 12.83 1.03
C VAL A 143 -8.05 12.06 1.25
N THR A 144 -7.97 10.89 1.89
CA THR A 144 -9.14 10.09 2.23
C THR A 144 -10.08 10.83 3.20
N LYS A 145 -9.56 11.50 4.23
CA LYS A 145 -10.37 12.36 5.12
C LYS A 145 -11.00 13.53 4.39
N ALA A 146 -10.23 14.24 3.55
CA ALA A 146 -10.74 15.38 2.80
C ALA A 146 -11.93 14.98 1.91
N ASN A 147 -11.84 13.82 1.25
CA ASN A 147 -12.93 13.31 0.42
C ASN A 147 -14.19 12.95 1.23
N MET A 148 -14.04 12.40 2.44
CA MET A 148 -15.20 12.12 3.33
C MET A 148 -15.93 13.40 3.72
N THR A 149 -15.17 14.43 4.11
CA THR A 149 -15.77 15.70 4.55
C THR A 149 -16.51 16.42 3.44
N THR A 150 -16.07 16.28 2.18
CA THR A 150 -16.77 16.88 1.04
C THR A 150 -18.05 16.12 0.69
N GLU A 151 -18.04 14.78 0.76
CA GLU A 151 -19.24 13.97 0.52
C GLU A 151 -20.34 14.23 1.56
N GLU A 152 -19.98 14.39 2.85
CA GLU A 152 -20.92 14.74 3.92
C GLU A 152 -21.56 16.14 3.77
N GLN A 153 -20.95 17.05 2.99
CA GLN A 153 -21.51 18.38 2.74
C GLN A 153 -22.42 18.45 1.51
N VAL A 154 -22.40 17.43 0.64
CA VAL A 154 -23.13 17.41 -0.64
C VAL A 154 -24.31 16.42 -0.61
N GLY A 155 -24.30 15.42 0.29
CA GLY A 155 -25.38 14.45 0.50
C GLY A 155 -26.40 14.89 1.53
#